data_AF-A0AAD3AP38-F1
#
_entry.id   AF-A0AAD3AP38-F1
#
_cell.length_a   1.000
_cell.length_b   1.000
_cell.length_c   1.000
_cell.angle_alpha   90.00
_cell.angle_beta   90.00
_cell.angle_gamma   90.00
#
_symmetry.space_group_name_H-M   'P 1'
#
loop_
_entity.id
_entity.type
_entity.pdbx_description
1 polymer ?
#
loop_
_entity_poly.entity_id
_entity_poly.type
_entity_poly.pdbx_seq_one_letter_code
_entity_poly.pdbx_strand_id
1 'polypeptide(L)'
;MGLLVFPVHPREPRFVYFAYEAVGLSGLGDLPNLITKAQHQHSTPWPEQLRLAWDLVHAGLGDPNPEAKYILTVTAVEALIPYREEHAHLSGLLDALKPIADGLAQFDEDTKEEVKKLLQNNKMNSVRRYGLQLADRLPGTYDGLAPKKYFDKAYGTRSDLAHGNLRNKANLTKSALIHQYDELRRFVIDILDSWAANPNFASPPKAAGK
;
A
#
# COMPACT_ATOMS: atom_id res chain seq x y z
N MET A 1 -16.33 -35.04 10.24
CA MET A 1 -15.20 -35.46 9.40
C MET A 1 -13.91 -35.06 10.11
N GLY A 2 -13.23 -36.01 10.73
CA GLY A 2 -12.03 -35.76 11.55
C GLY A 2 -10.74 -35.96 10.75
N LEU A 3 -9.72 -35.16 11.06
CA LEU A 3 -8.39 -35.25 10.46
C LEU A 3 -7.65 -36.48 11.03
N LEU A 4 -7.29 -37.43 10.18
CA LEU A 4 -6.43 -38.56 10.53
C LEU A 4 -4.97 -38.16 10.30
N VAL A 5 -4.17 -38.13 11.37
CA VAL A 5 -2.73 -37.85 11.33
C VAL A 5 -1.98 -39.16 11.59
N PHE A 6 -1.10 -39.55 10.66
CA PHE A 6 -0.21 -40.69 10.85
C PHE A 6 1.20 -40.21 11.19
N PRO A 7 1.84 -40.75 12.25
CA PRO A 7 3.23 -40.46 12.55
C PRO A 7 4.13 -41.18 11.53
N VAL A 8 4.71 -40.42 10.61
CA VAL A 8 5.78 -40.93 9.74
C VAL A 8 7.11 -40.68 10.45
N HIS A 9 7.87 -41.74 10.70
CA HIS A 9 9.28 -41.58 11.09
C HIS A 9 10.04 -41.09 9.85
N PRO A 10 10.63 -39.88 9.85
CA PRO A 10 11.38 -39.43 8.69
C PRO A 10 12.57 -40.37 8.49
N ARG A 11 12.65 -41.01 7.31
CA ARG A 11 13.90 -41.59 6.82
C ARG A 11 14.93 -40.47 6.84
N GLU A 12 16.10 -40.75 7.43
CA GLU A 12 17.21 -39.82 7.65
C GLU A 12 17.24 -38.66 6.63
N PRO A 13 17.20 -37.40 7.08
CA PRO A 13 17.17 -36.28 6.17
C PRO A 13 18.47 -36.25 5.34
N ARG A 14 18.38 -36.64 4.07
CA ARG A 14 19.47 -36.52 3.11
C ARG A 14 19.49 -35.09 2.60
N PHE A 15 20.30 -34.26 3.23
CA PHE A 15 20.61 -32.93 2.73
C PHE A 15 21.59 -33.05 1.56
N VAL A 16 21.22 -32.51 0.39
CA VAL A 16 22.12 -32.36 -0.74
C VAL A 16 22.83 -31.02 -0.57
N TYR A 17 24.13 -31.06 -0.30
CA TYR A 17 24.98 -29.88 -0.16
C TYR A 17 25.48 -29.42 -1.53
N PHE A 18 24.94 -28.32 -2.04
CA PHE A 18 25.57 -27.58 -3.14
C PHE A 18 26.46 -26.50 -2.53
N ALA A 19 27.78 -26.69 -2.63
CA ALA A 19 28.76 -25.68 -2.28
C ALA A 19 28.81 -24.63 -3.39
N TYR A 20 27.92 -23.64 -3.33
CA TYR A 20 28.22 -22.31 -3.86
C TYR A 20 28.94 -21.57 -2.74
N GLU A 21 29.96 -20.79 -3.06
CA GLU A 21 30.75 -20.01 -2.10
C GLU A 21 29.83 -19.00 -1.40
N ALA A 22 29.20 -19.45 -0.31
CA ALA A 22 28.37 -18.62 0.53
C ALA A 22 29.31 -17.81 1.41
N VAL A 23 29.30 -16.49 1.22
CA VAL A 23 29.76 -15.55 2.24
C VAL A 23 28.86 -15.80 3.45
N GLY A 24 29.33 -16.62 4.38
CA GLY A 24 28.62 -16.92 5.62
C GLY A 24 28.44 -15.61 6.39
N LEU A 25 27.21 -15.12 6.48
CA LEU A 25 26.86 -14.08 7.44
C LEU A 25 27.10 -14.66 8.83
N SER A 26 28.21 -14.29 9.45
CA SER A 26 28.49 -14.49 10.88
C SER A 26 27.44 -13.73 11.71
N GLY A 27 26.26 -14.31 11.89
CA GLY A 27 25.14 -13.66 12.58
C GLY A 27 24.06 -14.58 13.14
N LEU A 28 24.14 -15.90 12.93
CA LEU A 28 23.16 -16.87 13.45
C LEU A 28 23.13 -16.97 14.99
N GLY A 29 24.20 -16.59 15.68
CA GLY A 29 24.23 -16.53 17.15
C GLY A 29 23.40 -15.39 17.75
N ASP A 30 23.13 -14.35 16.95
CA ASP A 30 22.39 -13.16 17.37
C ASP A 30 20.91 -13.18 16.93
N LEU A 31 20.48 -14.24 16.23
CA LEU A 31 19.10 -14.42 15.81
C LEU A 31 18.09 -14.35 16.98
N PRO A 32 18.34 -15.00 18.13
CA PRO A 32 17.47 -14.85 19.30
C PRO A 32 17.39 -13.39 19.78
N ASN A 33 18.52 -12.67 19.83
CA ASN A 33 18.54 -11.26 20.21
C ASN A 33 17.85 -10.36 19.19
N LEU A 34 17.97 -10.65 17.89
CA LEU A 34 17.25 -9.95 16.82
C LEU A 34 15.75 -10.20 16.90
N ILE A 35 15.33 -11.45 17.18
CA ILE A 35 13.93 -11.82 17.41
C ILE A 35 13.39 -11.10 18.65
N THR A 36 14.11 -11.13 19.78
CA THR A 36 13.71 -10.46 21.02
C THR A 36 13.70 -8.95 20.86
N LYS A 37 14.65 -8.36 20.14
CA LYS A 37 14.66 -6.92 19.81
C LYS A 37 13.49 -6.53 18.92
N ALA A 38 13.17 -7.35 17.91
CA ALA A 38 11.98 -7.15 17.07
C ALA A 38 10.69 -7.28 17.91
N GLN A 39 10.59 -8.29 18.78
CA GLN A 39 9.47 -8.46 19.69
C GLN A 39 9.30 -7.25 20.63
N HIS A 40 10.40 -6.70 21.16
CA HIS A 40 10.38 -5.49 21.99
C HIS A 40 10.02 -4.23 21.22
N GLN A 41 10.52 -4.05 20.00
CA GLN A 41 10.15 -2.94 19.12
C GLN A 41 8.67 -2.98 18.71
N HIS A 42 8.10 -4.19 18.56
CA HIS A 42 6.69 -4.40 18.21
C HIS A 42 5.79 -4.72 19.43
N SER A 43 6.27 -4.54 20.67
CA SER A 43 5.50 -4.81 21.90
C SER A 43 4.36 -3.83 22.15
N THR A 44 4.39 -2.67 21.49
CA THR A 44 3.31 -1.69 21.59
C THR A 44 2.15 -2.14 20.70
N PRO A 45 0.90 -2.24 21.21
CA PRO A 45 -0.23 -2.64 20.39
C PRO A 45 -0.34 -1.69 19.18
N TRP A 46 -0.26 -2.27 17.99
CA TRP A 46 -0.37 -1.51 16.75
C TRP A 46 -1.73 -0.81 16.67
N PRO A 47 -1.79 0.43 16.15
CA PRO A 47 -3.05 1.04 15.75
C PRO A 47 -3.82 0.11 14.80
N GLU A 48 -5.15 0.12 14.88
CA GLU A 48 -6.00 -0.78 14.08
C GLU A 48 -5.74 -0.65 12.57
N GLN A 49 -5.42 0.55 12.10
CA GLN A 49 -5.06 0.85 10.72
C GLN A 49 -3.79 0.11 10.29
N LEU A 50 -2.76 0.13 11.15
CA LEU A 50 -1.49 -0.54 10.88
C LEU A 50 -1.65 -2.08 10.92
N ARG A 51 -2.46 -2.59 11.86
CA ARG A 51 -2.81 -4.02 11.89
C ARG A 51 -3.51 -4.45 10.61
N LEU A 52 -4.55 -3.72 10.19
CA LEU A 52 -5.26 -4.00 8.94
C LEU A 52 -4.33 -3.94 7.73
N ALA A 53 -3.42 -2.97 7.69
CA ALA A 53 -2.45 -2.85 6.61
C ALA A 53 -1.54 -4.09 6.52
N TRP A 54 -1.01 -4.57 7.65
CA TRP A 54 -0.22 -5.80 7.68
C TRP A 54 -1.03 -7.04 7.32
N ASP A 55 -2.27 -7.15 7.77
CA ASP A 55 -3.18 -8.24 7.40
C ASP A 55 -3.40 -8.29 5.88
N LEU A 56 -3.54 -7.13 5.22
CA LEU A 56 -3.66 -7.02 3.77
C LEU A 56 -2.38 -7.43 3.03
N VAL A 57 -1.20 -7.09 3.54
CA VAL A 57 0.08 -7.55 2.98
C VAL A 57 0.18 -9.08 3.08
N HIS A 58 -0.15 -9.66 4.23
CA HIS A 58 -0.11 -11.11 4.44
C HIS A 58 -1.14 -11.84 3.56
N ALA A 59 -2.36 -11.30 3.45
CA ALA A 59 -3.38 -11.82 2.55
C ALA A 59 -2.90 -11.79 1.10
N GLY A 60 -2.30 -10.68 0.66
CA GLY A 60 -1.71 -10.55 -0.68
C GLY A 60 -0.60 -11.57 -0.93
N LEU A 61 0.28 -11.83 0.03
CA LEU A 61 1.34 -12.84 -0.09
C LEU A 61 0.78 -14.25 -0.32
N GLY A 62 -0.27 -14.61 0.40
CA GLY A 62 -0.93 -15.92 0.31
C GLY A 62 -1.79 -16.11 -0.94
N ASP A 63 -2.15 -15.04 -1.65
CA ASP A 63 -3.02 -15.12 -2.82
C ASP A 63 -2.28 -15.65 -4.05
N PRO A 64 -2.78 -16.68 -4.76
CA PRO A 64 -2.16 -17.17 -6.01
C PRO A 64 -2.41 -16.26 -7.22
N ASN A 65 -3.40 -15.38 -7.17
CA ASN A 65 -3.77 -14.47 -8.25
C ASN A 65 -2.89 -13.19 -8.19
N PRO A 66 -2.08 -12.89 -9.23
CA PRO A 66 -1.16 -11.74 -9.20
C PRO A 66 -1.89 -10.40 -9.22
N GLU A 67 -3.07 -10.31 -9.85
CA GLU A 67 -3.90 -9.10 -9.83
C GLU A 67 -4.42 -8.81 -8.42
N ALA A 68 -5.01 -9.81 -7.74
CA ALA A 68 -5.52 -9.69 -6.38
C ALA A 68 -4.39 -9.36 -5.39
N LYS A 69 -3.27 -10.06 -5.51
CA LYS A 69 -2.04 -9.82 -4.75
C LYS A 69 -1.55 -8.37 -4.87
N TYR A 70 -1.52 -7.82 -6.08
CA TYR A 70 -1.13 -6.43 -6.32
C TYR A 70 -2.12 -5.45 -5.68
N ILE A 71 -3.43 -5.67 -5.89
CA ILE A 71 -4.49 -4.83 -5.32
C ILE A 71 -4.40 -4.80 -3.80
N LEU A 72 -4.32 -5.96 -3.14
CA LEU A 72 -4.25 -6.07 -1.68
C LEU A 72 -3.02 -5.35 -1.13
N THR A 73 -1.88 -5.52 -1.79
CA THR A 73 -0.60 -4.91 -1.35
C THR A 73 -0.64 -3.38 -1.43
N VAL A 74 -1.16 -2.80 -2.50
CA VAL A 74 -1.36 -1.33 -2.56
C VAL A 74 -2.44 -0.87 -1.57
N THR A 75 -3.51 -1.66 -1.39
CA THR A 75 -4.60 -1.34 -0.46
C THR A 75 -4.12 -1.32 1.00
N ALA A 76 -3.04 -2.03 1.34
CA ALA A 76 -2.40 -1.92 2.64
C ALA A 76 -1.96 -0.48 2.97
N VAL A 77 -1.48 0.28 1.97
CA VAL A 77 -1.16 1.71 2.14
C VAL A 77 -2.43 2.53 2.38
N GLU A 78 -3.54 2.18 1.72
CA GLU A 78 -4.83 2.85 1.89
C GLU A 78 -5.39 2.66 3.30
N ALA A 79 -5.16 1.48 3.91
CA ALA A 79 -5.60 1.16 5.26
C ALA A 79 -4.99 2.07 6.34
N LEU A 80 -3.83 2.69 6.07
CA LEU A 80 -3.22 3.69 6.96
C LEU A 80 -3.94 5.03 6.97
N ILE A 81 -4.78 5.30 5.97
CA ILE A 81 -5.41 6.61 5.77
C ILE A 81 -6.69 6.68 6.62
N PRO A 82 -6.80 7.62 7.57
CA PRO A 82 -8.00 7.81 8.36
C PRO A 82 -9.16 8.27 7.48
N TYR A 83 -10.37 8.25 8.04
CA TYR A 83 -11.55 8.78 7.37
C TYR A 83 -11.28 10.20 6.86
N ARG A 84 -11.54 10.43 5.56
CA ARG A 84 -11.05 11.60 4.83
C ARG A 84 -11.61 12.89 5.44
N GLU A 85 -10.73 13.83 5.73
CA GLU A 85 -11.12 15.18 6.14
C GLU A 85 -11.47 16.04 4.90
N GLU A 86 -12.46 16.92 5.05
CA GLU A 86 -12.81 17.91 4.03
C GLU A 86 -11.65 18.89 3.82
N HIS A 87 -11.33 19.17 2.56
CA HIS A 87 -10.29 20.13 2.24
C HIS A 87 -10.89 21.55 2.23
N ALA A 88 -10.77 22.28 3.33
CA ALA A 88 -11.44 23.57 3.56
C ALA A 88 -11.47 24.53 2.35
N HIS A 89 -10.34 24.79 1.70
CA HIS A 89 -10.27 25.68 0.54
C HIS A 89 -10.93 25.10 -0.73
N LEU A 90 -10.88 23.77 -0.90
CA LEU A 90 -11.50 23.10 -2.05
C LEU A 90 -13.01 22.97 -1.81
N SER A 91 -13.44 22.67 -0.58
CA SER A 91 -14.84 22.68 -0.18
C SER A 91 -15.50 24.02 -0.48
N GLY A 92 -14.87 25.13 -0.10
CA GLY A 92 -15.39 26.47 -0.39
C GLY A 92 -15.53 26.75 -1.88
N LEU A 93 -14.54 26.34 -2.70
CA LEU A 93 -14.61 26.48 -4.16
C LEU A 93 -15.73 25.62 -4.76
N LEU A 94 -15.83 24.34 -4.36
CA LEU A 94 -16.83 23.42 -4.87
C LEU A 94 -18.26 23.82 -4.45
N ASP A 95 -18.43 24.37 -3.26
CA ASP A 95 -19.72 24.92 -2.81
C ASP A 95 -20.14 26.16 -3.61
N ALA A 96 -19.19 27.01 -4.01
CA ALA A 96 -19.47 28.16 -4.87
C ALA A 96 -19.92 27.76 -6.30
N LEU A 97 -19.59 26.53 -6.75
CA LEU A 97 -20.01 26.02 -8.07
C LEU A 97 -21.43 25.41 -8.07
N LYS A 98 -21.96 25.00 -6.91
CA LYS A 98 -23.32 24.44 -6.80
C LYS A 98 -24.43 25.37 -7.32
N PRO A 99 -24.50 26.67 -6.91
CA PRO A 99 -25.54 27.56 -7.41
C PRO A 99 -25.39 27.86 -8.91
N ILE A 100 -24.18 27.74 -9.47
CA ILE A 100 -23.97 27.85 -10.91
C ILE A 100 -24.65 26.68 -11.63
N ALA A 101 -24.51 25.45 -11.12
CA ALA A 101 -25.18 24.28 -11.69
C ALA A 101 -26.71 24.41 -11.65
N ASP A 102 -27.29 24.93 -10.55
CA ASP A 102 -28.73 25.16 -10.44
C ASP A 102 -29.24 26.20 -11.45
N GLY A 103 -28.43 27.23 -11.75
CA GLY A 103 -28.75 28.30 -12.69
C GLY A 103 -28.69 27.92 -14.17
N LEU A 104 -28.19 26.73 -14.53
CA LEU A 104 -28.08 26.29 -15.92
C LEU A 104 -29.40 25.72 -16.43
N ALA A 105 -30.24 26.58 -17.00
CA ALA A 105 -31.57 26.20 -17.53
C ALA A 105 -31.57 25.19 -18.68
N GLN A 106 -30.40 24.96 -19.30
CA GLN A 106 -30.21 24.06 -20.44
C GLN A 106 -30.10 22.58 -20.08
N PHE A 107 -29.97 22.25 -18.79
CA PHE A 107 -29.87 20.87 -18.29
C PHE A 107 -31.09 20.51 -17.45
N ASP A 108 -31.46 19.24 -17.46
CA ASP A 108 -32.53 18.69 -16.62
C ASP A 108 -32.09 18.58 -15.14
N GLU A 109 -33.06 18.42 -14.24
CA GLU A 109 -32.81 18.37 -12.81
C GLU A 109 -32.00 17.14 -12.38
N ASP A 110 -32.12 16.00 -13.07
CA ASP A 110 -31.33 14.80 -12.74
C ASP A 110 -29.84 15.04 -13.03
N THR A 111 -29.53 15.66 -14.16
CA THR A 111 -28.16 16.07 -14.52
C THR A 111 -27.59 17.06 -13.51
N LYS A 112 -28.37 18.06 -13.08
CA LYS A 112 -27.93 19.04 -12.07
C LYS A 112 -27.68 18.39 -10.71
N GLU A 113 -28.54 17.45 -10.31
CA GLU A 113 -28.39 16.73 -9.05
C GLU A 113 -27.16 15.84 -9.06
N GLU A 114 -26.88 15.17 -10.19
CA GLU A 114 -25.66 14.38 -10.37
C GLU A 114 -24.40 15.26 -10.28
N VAL A 115 -24.41 16.44 -10.90
CA VAL A 115 -23.31 17.42 -10.76
C VAL A 115 -23.13 17.84 -9.31
N LYS A 116 -24.21 18.15 -8.57
CA LYS A 116 -24.12 18.53 -7.15
C LYS A 116 -23.55 17.40 -6.28
N LYS A 117 -23.94 16.14 -6.55
CA LYS A 117 -23.34 14.96 -5.90
C LYS A 117 -21.85 14.83 -6.22
N LEU A 118 -21.45 15.03 -7.47
CA LEU A 118 -20.04 15.02 -7.87
C LEU A 118 -19.24 16.11 -7.15
N LEU A 119 -19.78 17.33 -7.07
CA LEU A 119 -19.14 18.43 -6.34
C LEU A 119 -19.02 18.12 -4.85
N GLN A 120 -20.05 17.53 -4.24
CA GLN A 120 -20.01 17.14 -2.82
C GLN A 120 -18.98 16.02 -2.55
N ASN A 121 -18.94 14.99 -3.41
CA ASN A 121 -18.02 13.86 -3.25
C ASN A 121 -16.54 14.25 -3.42
N ASN A 122 -16.26 15.30 -4.20
CA ASN A 122 -14.90 15.79 -4.47
C ASN A 122 -14.31 16.71 -3.39
N LYS A 123 -15.06 17.01 -2.32
CA LYS A 123 -14.57 17.82 -1.20
C LYS A 123 -13.51 17.12 -0.33
N MET A 124 -13.51 15.80 -0.36
CA MET A 124 -12.65 14.97 0.47
C MET A 124 -11.25 14.86 -0.11
N ASN A 125 -10.22 14.89 0.74
CA ASN A 125 -8.86 14.58 0.31
C ASN A 125 -8.80 13.17 -0.31
N SER A 126 -8.17 13.03 -1.49
CA SER A 126 -8.07 11.74 -2.15
C SER A 126 -7.09 10.81 -1.44
N VAL A 127 -7.36 9.50 -1.47
CA VAL A 127 -6.43 8.45 -1.00
C VAL A 127 -5.06 8.60 -1.66
N ARG A 128 -5.05 8.90 -2.96
CA ARG A 128 -3.82 9.20 -3.71
C ARG A 128 -2.99 10.31 -3.07
N ARG A 129 -3.61 11.40 -2.61
CA ARG A 129 -2.88 12.53 -1.98
C ARG A 129 -2.18 12.09 -0.70
N TYR A 130 -2.87 11.37 0.18
CA TYR A 130 -2.28 10.86 1.42
C TYR A 130 -1.19 9.83 1.14
N GLY A 131 -1.40 8.90 0.21
CA GLY A 131 -0.37 7.95 -0.19
C GLY A 131 0.89 8.62 -0.76
N LEU A 132 0.74 9.72 -1.51
CA LEU A 132 1.88 10.54 -1.95
C LEU A 132 2.63 11.20 -0.79
N GLN A 133 1.93 11.59 0.29
CA GLN A 133 2.57 12.14 1.49
C GLN A 133 3.35 11.07 2.28
N LEU A 134 2.80 9.85 2.35
CA LEU A 134 3.49 8.71 2.96
C LEU A 134 4.75 8.35 2.17
N ALA A 135 4.62 8.25 0.84
CA ALA A 135 5.73 7.93 -0.05
C ALA A 135 6.86 8.97 0.04
N ASP A 136 6.55 10.26 0.21
CA ASP A 136 7.54 11.35 0.29
C ASP A 136 8.49 11.24 1.49
N ARG A 137 8.18 10.39 2.47
CA ARG A 137 9.06 10.15 3.64
C ARG A 137 10.19 9.20 3.34
N LEU A 138 10.00 8.34 2.35
CA LEU A 138 10.95 7.30 2.07
C LEU A 138 12.19 7.89 1.39
N PRO A 139 13.40 7.50 1.80
CA PRO A 139 14.61 7.84 1.08
C PRO A 139 14.79 6.91 -0.14
N GLY A 140 15.74 7.27 -1.01
CA GLY A 140 16.19 6.38 -2.09
C GLY A 140 15.24 6.34 -3.30
N THR A 141 15.23 5.19 -3.98
CA THR A 141 14.47 4.96 -5.21
C THR A 141 13.84 3.56 -5.23
N TYR A 142 12.80 3.42 -6.05
CA TYR A 142 12.08 2.17 -6.28
C TYR A 142 11.89 2.02 -7.79
N ASP A 143 12.41 0.94 -8.37
CA ASP A 143 12.55 0.79 -9.84
C ASP A 143 13.15 2.04 -10.54
N GLY A 144 14.14 2.68 -9.90
CA GLY A 144 14.78 3.91 -10.40
C GLY A 144 13.90 5.16 -10.33
N LEU A 145 12.70 5.08 -9.77
CA LEU A 145 11.80 6.22 -9.56
C LEU A 145 11.93 6.78 -8.15
N ALA A 146 11.74 8.09 -8.01
CA ALA A 146 11.54 8.71 -6.70
C ALA A 146 10.27 8.14 -6.03
N PRO A 147 10.22 7.98 -4.71
CA PRO A 147 9.13 7.29 -4.01
C PRO A 147 7.72 7.79 -4.35
N LYS A 148 7.52 9.11 -4.44
CA LYS A 148 6.23 9.69 -4.87
C LYS A 148 5.81 9.26 -6.27
N LYS A 149 6.77 9.25 -7.22
CA LYS A 149 6.51 8.84 -8.61
C LYS A 149 6.24 7.34 -8.68
N TYR A 150 6.94 6.55 -7.86
CA TYR A 150 6.71 5.11 -7.75
C TYR A 150 5.31 4.82 -7.20
N PHE A 151 4.94 5.44 -6.07
CA PHE A 151 3.60 5.32 -5.50
C PHE A 151 2.53 5.68 -6.52
N ASP A 152 2.69 6.80 -7.22
CA ASP A 152 1.71 7.27 -8.20
C ASP A 152 1.48 6.23 -9.32
N LYS A 153 2.58 5.67 -9.84
CA LYS A 153 2.54 4.59 -10.82
C LYS A 153 1.83 3.35 -10.26
N ALA A 154 2.23 2.89 -9.08
CA ALA A 154 1.67 1.68 -8.45
C ALA A 154 0.18 1.83 -8.13
N TYR A 155 -0.21 3.00 -7.60
CA TYR A 155 -1.61 3.34 -7.32
C TYR A 155 -2.43 3.40 -8.61
N GLY A 156 -1.89 3.98 -9.69
CA GLY A 156 -2.51 3.97 -11.01
C GLY A 156 -2.74 2.54 -11.52
N THR A 157 -1.76 1.66 -11.42
CA THR A 157 -1.89 0.23 -11.76
C THR A 157 -2.98 -0.45 -10.93
N ARG A 158 -3.01 -0.25 -9.61
CA ARG A 158 -4.08 -0.81 -8.76
C ARG A 158 -5.45 -0.28 -9.18
N SER A 159 -5.57 1.00 -9.47
CA SER A 159 -6.81 1.62 -9.95
C SER A 159 -7.28 0.96 -11.25
N ASP A 160 -6.38 0.75 -12.21
CA ASP A 160 -6.69 0.07 -13.46
C ASP A 160 -7.16 -1.38 -13.24
N LEU A 161 -6.48 -2.12 -12.37
CA LEU A 161 -6.84 -3.49 -12.02
C LEU A 161 -8.23 -3.56 -11.35
N ALA A 162 -8.49 -2.68 -10.38
CA ALA A 162 -9.76 -2.64 -9.64
C ALA A 162 -10.96 -2.27 -10.52
N HIS A 163 -10.76 -1.45 -11.56
CA HIS A 163 -11.81 -1.06 -12.49
C HIS A 163 -11.91 -1.96 -13.74
N GLY A 164 -11.11 -3.03 -13.82
CA GLY A 164 -11.15 -3.95 -14.97
C GLY A 164 -10.63 -3.34 -16.27
N ASN A 165 -9.80 -2.28 -16.20
CA ASN A 165 -9.17 -1.61 -17.34
C ASN A 165 -7.97 -2.42 -17.89
N LEU A 166 -8.17 -3.72 -18.09
CA LEU A 166 -7.10 -4.68 -18.43
C LEU A 166 -6.77 -4.72 -19.93
N ARG A 167 -7.65 -4.16 -20.78
CA ARG A 167 -7.50 -4.24 -22.24
C ARG A 167 -6.29 -3.40 -22.71
N ASN A 168 -5.37 -4.06 -23.42
CA ASN A 168 -4.24 -3.45 -24.15
C ASN A 168 -3.14 -2.78 -23.30
N LYS A 169 -3.02 -3.11 -22.02
CA LYS A 169 -1.94 -2.60 -21.16
C LYS A 169 -0.88 -3.67 -20.90
N ALA A 170 0.28 -3.55 -21.56
CA ALA A 170 1.38 -4.53 -21.46
C ALA A 170 1.89 -4.71 -20.00
N ASN A 171 1.83 -3.66 -19.18
CA ASN A 171 2.23 -3.66 -17.78
C ASN A 171 1.22 -4.32 -16.82
N LEU A 172 0.03 -4.68 -17.29
CA LEU A 172 -1.02 -5.36 -16.51
C LEU A 172 -1.12 -6.86 -16.83
N THR A 173 -0.19 -7.39 -17.64
CA THR A 173 -0.12 -8.84 -17.87
C THR A 173 0.32 -9.56 -16.59
N LYS A 174 -0.12 -10.82 -16.41
CA LYS A 174 0.25 -11.63 -15.24
C LYS A 174 1.77 -11.70 -15.00
N SER A 175 2.55 -11.89 -16.05
CA SER A 175 4.01 -11.90 -15.96
C SER A 175 4.56 -10.55 -15.50
N ALA A 176 4.09 -9.44 -16.09
CA ALA A 176 4.51 -8.11 -15.67
C ALA A 176 4.16 -7.83 -14.20
N LEU A 177 2.98 -8.25 -13.73
CA LEU A 177 2.58 -8.07 -12.33
C LEU A 177 3.45 -8.89 -11.37
N ILE A 178 3.80 -10.13 -11.74
CA ILE A 178 4.73 -10.97 -10.97
C ILE A 178 6.10 -10.28 -10.86
N HIS A 179 6.64 -9.77 -11.97
CA HIS A 179 7.94 -9.09 -11.97
C HIS A 179 7.94 -7.79 -11.16
N GLN A 180 6.84 -7.03 -11.17
CA GLN A 180 6.72 -5.80 -10.40
C GLN A 180 6.49 -6.05 -8.90
N TYR A 181 6.05 -7.25 -8.52
CA TYR A 181 5.56 -7.53 -7.17
C TYR A 181 6.63 -7.41 -6.09
N ASP A 182 7.86 -7.88 -6.35
CA ASP A 182 8.90 -7.86 -5.33
C ASP A 182 9.29 -6.44 -4.92
N GLU A 183 9.42 -5.54 -5.90
CA GLU A 183 9.71 -4.13 -5.63
C GLU A 183 8.51 -3.41 -5.00
N LEU A 184 7.29 -3.73 -5.44
CA LEU A 184 6.07 -3.21 -4.82
C LEU A 184 5.99 -3.62 -3.34
N ARG A 185 6.28 -4.89 -3.05
CA ARG A 185 6.28 -5.42 -1.68
C ARG A 185 7.31 -4.69 -0.83
N ARG A 186 8.54 -4.52 -1.33
CA ARG A 186 9.60 -3.75 -0.64
C ARG A 186 9.11 -2.34 -0.33
N PHE A 187 8.58 -1.64 -1.34
CA PHE A 187 8.05 -0.29 -1.20
C PHE A 187 6.93 -0.19 -0.14
N VAL A 188 5.97 -1.12 -0.15
CA VAL A 188 4.86 -1.09 0.81
C VAL A 188 5.34 -1.39 2.22
N ILE A 189 6.24 -2.36 2.40
CA ILE A 189 6.84 -2.64 3.72
C ILE A 189 7.57 -1.40 4.26
N ASP A 190 8.36 -0.72 3.43
CA ASP A 190 9.06 0.51 3.83
C ASP A 190 8.08 1.61 4.27
N ILE A 191 6.91 1.75 3.61
CA ILE A 191 5.83 2.64 4.06
C ILE A 191 5.31 2.24 5.45
N LEU A 192 5.01 0.95 5.66
CA LEU A 192 4.45 0.45 6.92
C LEU A 192 5.43 0.63 8.08
N ASP A 193 6.72 0.36 7.84
CA ASP A 193 7.78 0.58 8.82
C ASP A 193 7.95 2.07 9.13
N SER A 194 7.94 2.92 8.10
CA SER A 194 7.97 4.38 8.29
C SER A 194 6.77 4.89 9.07
N TRP A 195 5.58 4.32 8.86
CA TRP A 195 4.36 4.67 9.61
C TRP A 195 4.43 4.18 11.05
N ALA A 196 4.90 2.96 11.29
CA ALA A 196 5.08 2.41 12.64
C ALA A 196 6.03 3.27 13.47
N ALA A 197 7.07 3.83 12.86
CA ALA A 197 8.00 4.75 13.51
C ALA A 197 7.40 6.15 13.74
N ASN A 198 6.53 6.63 12.84
CA ASN A 198 5.95 7.97 12.90
C ASN A 198 4.50 8.01 12.34
N PRO A 199 3.48 7.71 13.16
CA PRO A 199 2.10 7.50 12.71
C PRO A 199 1.33 8.82 12.56
N ASN A 200 1.82 9.71 11.71
CA ASN A 200 1.11 10.93 11.31
C ASN A 200 1.22 11.14 9.80
N PHE A 201 0.56 12.16 9.23
CA PHE A 201 0.71 12.55 7.82
C PHE A 201 1.75 13.65 7.58
N ALA A 202 2.29 14.24 8.65
CA ALA A 202 3.26 15.32 8.58
C ALA A 202 4.59 14.84 7.99
N SER A 203 5.19 15.64 7.12
CA SER A 203 6.60 15.44 6.76
C SER A 203 7.45 15.61 8.02
N PRO A 204 8.46 14.76 8.27
CA PRO A 204 9.43 15.05 9.33
C PRO A 204 10.03 16.43 9.08
N PRO A 205 10.32 17.23 10.13
CA PRO A 205 10.92 18.54 9.95
C PRO A 205 12.20 18.38 9.12
N LYS A 206 12.32 19.13 8.02
CA LYS A 206 13.55 19.15 7.22
C LYS A 206 14.69 19.46 8.18
N ALA A 207 15.64 18.53 8.31
CA ALA A 207 16.85 18.79 9.06
C ALA A 207 17.45 20.09 8.52
N ALA A 208 17.62 21.08 9.41
CA ALA A 208 18.28 22.33 9.06
C ALA A 208 19.66 21.97 8.50
N GLY A 209 19.87 22.27 7.21
CA GLY A 209 21.15 22.08 6.56
C GLY A 209 22.22 22.79 7.38
N LYS A 210 23.25 22.05 7.77
CA LYS A 210 24.54 22.62 8.17
C LYS A 210 25.33 22.97 6.92
#